data_AF-A0A956UDD8-F1
#
_entry.id   AF-A0A956UDD8-F1
#
_cell.length_a   1.000
_cell.length_b   1.000
_cell.length_c   1.000
_cell.angle_alpha   90.00
_cell.angle_beta   90.00
_cell.angle_gamma   90.00
#
_symmetry.space_group_name_H-M   'P 1'
#
loop_
_entity.id
_entity.type
_entity.pdbx_description
1 polymer ?
#
loop_
_entity_poly.entity_id
_entity_poly.type
_entity_poly.pdbx_seq_one_letter_code
_entity_poly.pdbx_strand_id
1 'polypeptide(L)'
;EQPIGQILVRVGLITESTLEHALILQGMVAERRIKPLHAGLVLKKVRRTGTNLNQAIDEVLQSGGDDSDRLELPELLKSLGLIGNSELLKAIDLSSSGPTTFLQVVQAGGLVDKLTIQAALRCLSLHKEGRLSVEQVLFAMQNFLGSRKPIDEILAGLGWIPQSV
;
A
#
# COMPACT_ATOMS: atom_id res chain seq x y z
N GLU A 1 -11.10 -5.62 -40.62
CA GLU A 1 -10.18 -5.27 -39.52
C GLU A 1 -10.05 -6.47 -38.60
N GLN A 2 -8.85 -6.79 -38.09
CA GLN A 2 -8.68 -7.86 -37.11
C GLN A 2 -8.54 -7.25 -35.71
N PRO A 3 -9.21 -7.80 -34.69
CA PRO A 3 -9.12 -7.27 -33.34
C PRO A 3 -7.69 -7.42 -32.82
N ILE A 4 -7.17 -6.36 -32.19
CA ILE A 4 -5.79 -6.29 -31.71
C ILE A 4 -5.40 -7.47 -30.79
N GLY A 5 -6.34 -7.96 -29.99
CA GLY A 5 -6.13 -9.13 -29.13
C GLY A 5 -5.75 -10.39 -29.92
N GLN A 6 -6.39 -10.66 -31.05
CA GLN A 6 -6.04 -11.81 -31.90
C GLN A 6 -4.69 -11.63 -32.60
N ILE A 7 -4.31 -10.39 -32.90
CA ILE A 7 -2.98 -10.08 -33.44
C ILE A 7 -1.91 -10.39 -32.39
N LEU A 8 -2.11 -9.95 -31.13
CA LEU A 8 -1.19 -10.20 -30.02
C LEU A 8 -0.98 -11.70 -29.74
N VAL A 9 -2.03 -12.51 -29.87
CA VAL A 9 -1.91 -13.98 -29.78
C VAL A 9 -1.10 -14.54 -30.95
N ARG A 10 -1.39 -14.10 -32.18
CA ARG A 10 -0.69 -14.58 -33.39
C ARG A 10 0.80 -14.27 -33.38
N VAL A 11 1.19 -13.10 -32.89
CA VAL A 11 2.61 -12.71 -32.77
C VAL A 11 3.29 -13.29 -31.53
N GLY A 12 2.56 -14.09 -30.72
CA GLY A 12 3.11 -14.79 -29.56
C GLY A 12 3.38 -13.90 -28.34
N LEU A 13 2.85 -12.68 -28.30
CA LEU A 13 3.03 -11.76 -27.18
C LEU A 13 2.16 -12.13 -25.98
N ILE A 14 1.02 -12.77 -26.22
CA ILE A 14 0.10 -13.27 -25.19
C ILE A 14 -0.44 -14.65 -25.60
N THR A 15 -0.91 -15.42 -24.62
CA THR A 15 -1.61 -16.68 -24.87
C THR A 15 -3.10 -16.45 -25.09
N GLU A 16 -3.79 -17.40 -25.71
CA GLU A 16 -5.25 -17.38 -25.88
C GLU A 16 -5.97 -17.30 -24.53
N SER A 17 -5.49 -18.04 -23.52
CA SER A 17 -5.98 -17.94 -22.14
C SER A 17 -5.76 -16.55 -21.54
N THR A 18 -4.64 -15.88 -21.83
CA THR A 18 -4.40 -14.50 -21.35
C THR A 18 -5.39 -13.52 -21.99
N LEU A 19 -5.68 -13.70 -23.28
CA LEU A 19 -6.66 -12.87 -24.00
C LEU A 19 -8.07 -13.06 -23.43
N GLU A 20 -8.49 -14.30 -23.18
CA GLU A 20 -9.79 -14.62 -22.60
C GLU A 20 -9.98 -13.97 -21.22
N HIS A 21 -9.00 -14.14 -20.31
CA HIS A 21 -9.04 -13.50 -19.00
C HIS A 21 -9.06 -11.96 -19.10
N ALA A 22 -8.34 -11.38 -20.04
CA ALA A 22 -8.32 -9.93 -20.25
C ALA A 22 -9.67 -9.39 -20.72
N LEU A 23 -10.37 -10.11 -21.60
CA LEU A 23 -11.72 -9.73 -22.07
C LEU A 23 -12.77 -9.82 -20.97
N ILE A 24 -12.72 -10.86 -20.13
CA ILE A 24 -13.60 -11.00 -18.96
C ILE A 24 -13.40 -9.81 -18.02
N LEU A 25 -12.14 -9.52 -17.67
CA LEU A 25 -11.81 -8.40 -16.79
C LEU A 25 -12.19 -7.04 -17.40
N GLN A 26 -12.02 -6.87 -18.71
CA GLN A 26 -12.45 -5.68 -19.43
C GLN A 26 -13.97 -5.47 -19.33
N GLY A 27 -14.76 -6.54 -19.47
CA GLY A 27 -16.21 -6.49 -19.26
C GLY A 27 -16.57 -6.07 -17.84
N MET A 28 -15.91 -6.66 -16.83
CA MET A 28 -16.13 -6.30 -15.43
C MET A 28 -15.77 -4.84 -15.12
N VAL A 29 -14.73 -4.29 -15.75
CA VAL A 29 -14.37 -2.87 -15.64
C VAL A 29 -15.44 -1.98 -16.28
N ALA A 30 -15.95 -2.35 -17.46
CA ALA A 30 -17.01 -1.62 -18.14
C ALA A 30 -18.31 -1.60 -17.33
N GLU A 31 -18.63 -2.72 -16.66
CA GLU A 31 -19.76 -2.87 -15.73
C GLU A 31 -19.50 -2.23 -14.35
N ARG A 32 -18.32 -1.63 -14.12
CA ARG A 32 -17.89 -1.04 -12.85
C ARG A 32 -17.86 -2.01 -11.66
N ARG A 33 -17.73 -3.31 -11.92
CA ARG A 33 -17.59 -4.35 -10.90
C ARG A 33 -16.19 -4.42 -10.30
N ILE A 34 -15.19 -3.98 -11.06
CA ILE A 34 -13.78 -3.94 -10.64
C ILE A 34 -13.14 -2.66 -11.18
N LYS A 35 -12.19 -2.08 -10.44
CA LYS A 35 -11.43 -0.91 -10.93
C LYS A 35 -10.40 -1.34 -11.98
N PRO A 36 -10.05 -0.47 -12.96
CA PRO A 36 -9.07 -0.79 -13.99
C PRO A 36 -7.72 -1.27 -13.45
N LEU A 37 -7.25 -0.68 -12.33
CA LEU A 37 -5.99 -1.06 -11.70
C LEU A 37 -6.04 -2.48 -11.13
N HIS A 38 -7.10 -2.81 -10.40
CA HIS A 38 -7.34 -4.15 -9.87
C HIS A 38 -7.44 -5.20 -10.99
N ALA A 39 -8.09 -4.89 -12.11
CA ALA A 39 -8.11 -5.78 -13.27
C ALA A 39 -6.69 -6.12 -13.79
N GLY A 40 -5.80 -5.12 -13.86
CA GLY A 40 -4.40 -5.35 -14.22
C GLY A 40 -3.65 -6.24 -13.22
N LEU A 41 -3.89 -6.05 -11.92
CA LEU A 41 -3.32 -6.87 -10.85
C LEU A 41 -3.81 -8.32 -10.91
N VAL A 42 -5.09 -8.54 -11.16
CA VAL A 42 -5.67 -9.88 -11.34
C VAL A 42 -4.99 -10.58 -12.51
N LEU A 43 -4.89 -9.94 -13.67
CA LEU A 43 -4.29 -10.53 -14.87
C LEU A 43 -2.81 -10.91 -14.63
N LYS A 44 -2.05 -10.01 -13.97
CA LYS A 44 -0.66 -10.27 -13.58
C LYS A 44 -0.55 -11.46 -12.62
N LYS A 45 -1.50 -11.59 -11.68
CA LYS A 45 -1.53 -12.67 -10.70
C LYS A 45 -1.82 -14.00 -11.35
N VAL A 46 -2.91 -14.12 -12.11
CA VAL A 46 -3.28 -15.34 -12.86
C VAL A 46 -2.11 -15.85 -13.70
N ARG A 47 -1.42 -14.95 -14.42
CA ARG A 47 -0.26 -15.32 -15.24
C ARG A 47 0.94 -15.81 -14.42
N ARG A 48 1.18 -15.24 -13.23
CA ARG A 48 2.35 -15.57 -12.39
C ARG A 48 2.13 -16.84 -11.57
N THR A 49 0.95 -17.01 -10.98
CA THR A 49 0.66 -18.07 -10.01
C THR A 49 -0.14 -19.23 -10.60
N GLY A 50 -0.72 -19.08 -11.79
CA GLY A 50 -1.59 -20.09 -12.40
C GLY A 50 -2.89 -20.33 -11.63
N THR A 51 -3.22 -19.45 -10.68
CA THR A 51 -4.49 -19.49 -9.93
C THR A 51 -5.65 -19.17 -10.85
N ASN A 52 -6.83 -19.74 -10.55
CA ASN A 52 -8.01 -19.46 -11.36
C ASN A 52 -8.40 -17.96 -11.30
N LEU A 53 -9.11 -17.49 -12.33
CA LEU A 53 -9.47 -16.07 -12.45
C LEU A 53 -10.34 -15.58 -11.28
N ASN A 54 -11.35 -16.34 -10.88
CA ASN A 54 -12.29 -15.93 -9.82
C ASN A 54 -11.60 -15.79 -8.46
N GLN A 55 -10.76 -16.76 -8.11
CA GLN A 55 -9.93 -16.75 -6.91
C GLN A 55 -8.96 -15.57 -6.95
N ALA A 56 -8.33 -15.30 -8.10
CA ALA A 56 -7.44 -14.14 -8.22
C ALA A 56 -8.20 -12.81 -8.07
N ILE A 57 -9.45 -12.73 -8.55
CA ILE A 57 -10.34 -11.57 -8.34
C ILE A 57 -10.64 -11.41 -6.84
N ASP A 58 -11.11 -12.47 -6.18
CA ASP A 58 -11.44 -12.43 -4.76
C ASP A 58 -10.23 -12.02 -3.92
N GLU A 59 -9.08 -12.62 -4.20
CA GLU A 59 -7.84 -12.30 -3.50
C GLU A 59 -7.40 -10.85 -3.78
N VAL A 60 -7.54 -10.34 -5.00
CA VAL A 60 -7.16 -8.93 -5.32
C VAL A 60 -8.17 -7.95 -4.73
N LEU A 61 -9.44 -8.29 -4.61
CA LEU A 61 -10.45 -7.46 -3.94
C LEU A 61 -10.26 -7.48 -2.41
N GLN A 62 -9.90 -8.63 -1.84
CA GLN A 62 -9.61 -8.79 -0.41
C GLN A 62 -8.25 -8.18 -0.02
N SER A 63 -7.24 -8.31 -0.87
CA SER A 63 -5.89 -7.74 -0.65
C SER A 63 -5.81 -6.27 -1.07
N GLY A 64 -6.73 -5.82 -1.91
CA GLY A 64 -6.75 -4.52 -2.56
C GLY A 64 -7.85 -3.61 -2.03
N GLY A 65 -7.92 -3.46 -0.70
CA GLY A 65 -8.37 -2.19 -0.13
C GLY A 65 -7.67 -1.07 -0.90
N ASP A 66 -8.42 -0.04 -1.29
CA ASP A 66 -8.03 1.02 -2.21
C ASP A 66 -6.51 1.32 -2.14
N ASP A 67 -5.73 1.08 -3.21
CA ASP A 67 -4.30 1.47 -3.23
C ASP A 67 -4.14 2.99 -2.95
N SER A 68 -5.22 3.76 -3.13
CA SER A 68 -5.33 5.18 -2.74
C SER A 68 -5.30 5.42 -1.23
N ASP A 69 -5.57 4.41 -0.41
CA ASP A 69 -5.68 4.50 1.05
C ASP A 69 -4.64 3.60 1.72
N ARG A 70 -3.57 3.23 1.00
CA ARG A 70 -2.41 2.54 1.57
C ARG A 70 -1.34 3.56 1.93
N LEU A 71 -1.10 3.71 3.22
CA LEU A 71 0.00 4.52 3.75
C LEU A 71 1.12 3.61 4.27
N GLU A 72 2.35 3.82 3.81
CA GLU A 72 3.53 3.17 4.38
C GLU A 72 4.41 4.14 5.18
N LEU A 73 5.39 3.60 5.90
CA LEU A 73 6.25 4.37 6.79
C LEU A 73 7.02 5.49 6.07
N PRO A 74 7.66 5.26 4.91
CA PRO A 74 8.40 6.31 4.22
C PRO A 74 7.51 7.51 3.82
N GLU A 75 6.31 7.24 3.30
CA GLU A 75 5.33 8.25 2.91
C GLU A 75 4.83 9.03 4.12
N LEU A 76 4.52 8.34 5.23
CA LEU A 76 4.10 9.00 6.46
C LEU A 76 5.18 9.94 7.01
N LEU A 77 6.43 9.48 7.10
CA LEU A 77 7.54 10.30 7.61
C LEU A 77 7.79 11.52 6.73
N LYS A 78 7.67 11.37 5.40
CA LYS A 78 7.74 12.48 4.46
C LYS A 78 6.58 13.46 4.63
N SER A 79 5.35 12.96 4.74
CA SER A 79 4.14 13.79 4.92
C SER A 79 4.14 14.58 6.23
N LEU A 80 4.83 14.08 7.25
CA LEU A 80 5.06 14.78 8.52
C LEU A 80 6.26 15.74 8.48
N GLY A 81 7.00 15.81 7.37
CA GLY A 81 8.21 16.63 7.25
C GLY A 81 9.39 16.13 8.07
N LEU A 82 9.38 14.87 8.52
CA LEU A 82 10.43 14.27 9.36
C LEU A 82 11.62 13.77 8.53
N ILE A 83 11.41 13.51 7.25
CA ILE A 83 12.45 13.09 6.30
C ILE A 83 12.29 13.89 5.01
N GLY A 84 13.38 14.48 4.52
CA GLY A 84 13.40 15.19 3.24
C GLY A 84 13.41 14.25 2.04
N ASN A 85 13.05 14.76 0.85
CA ASN A 85 13.04 13.95 -0.38
C ASN A 85 14.41 13.31 -0.70
N SER A 86 15.51 14.01 -0.45
CA SER A 86 16.86 13.50 -0.73
C SER A 86 17.28 12.37 0.21
N GLU A 87 16.90 12.46 1.49
CA GLU A 87 17.15 11.44 2.51
C GLU A 87 16.28 10.20 2.29
N LEU A 88 15.01 10.41 1.94
CA LEU A 88 14.08 9.36 1.58
C LEU A 88 14.61 8.52 0.42
N LEU A 89 15.03 9.16 -0.69
CA LEU A 89 15.57 8.47 -1.85
C LEU A 89 16.83 7.67 -1.49
N LYS A 90 17.78 8.27 -0.77
CA LYS A 90 18.98 7.58 -0.29
C LYS A 90 18.64 6.36 0.57
N ALA A 91 17.68 6.49 1.48
CA ALA A 91 17.28 5.39 2.37
C ALA A 91 16.59 4.26 1.60
N ILE A 92 15.75 4.59 0.61
CA ILE A 92 15.13 3.62 -0.30
C ILE A 92 16.20 2.89 -1.11
N ASP A 93 17.14 3.62 -1.73
CA ASP A 93 18.21 3.03 -2.55
C ASP A 93 19.10 2.08 -1.75
N LEU A 94 19.49 2.50 -0.54
CA LEU A 94 20.28 1.68 0.40
C LEU A 94 19.50 0.43 0.83
N SER A 95 18.20 0.55 1.06
CA SER A 95 17.36 -0.58 1.48
C SER A 95 17.00 -1.55 0.36
N SER A 96 17.01 -1.08 -0.89
CA SER A 96 16.72 -1.89 -2.07
C SER A 96 17.93 -2.70 -2.54
N SER A 97 19.14 -2.22 -2.22
CA SER A 97 20.41 -2.76 -2.72
C SER A 97 21.15 -3.68 -1.72
N GLY A 98 20.61 -3.85 -0.51
CA GLY A 98 21.28 -4.57 0.58
C GLY A 98 20.34 -5.38 1.46
N PRO A 99 20.86 -6.07 2.48
CA PRO A 99 20.04 -6.81 3.45
C PRO A 99 19.32 -5.91 4.47
N THR A 100 19.58 -4.60 4.42
CA THR A 100 19.13 -3.63 5.40
C THR A 100 17.77 -3.05 5.01
N THR A 101 16.81 -3.01 5.92
CA THR A 101 15.48 -2.42 5.67
C THR A 101 15.50 -0.89 5.78
N PHE A 102 14.54 -0.22 5.16
CA PHE A 102 14.35 1.24 5.29
C PHE A 102 14.35 1.69 6.76
N LEU A 103 13.64 0.96 7.62
CA LEU A 103 13.57 1.21 9.06
C LEU A 103 14.95 1.20 9.72
N GLN A 104 15.79 0.22 9.40
CA GLN A 104 17.15 0.12 9.94
C GLN A 104 18.04 1.26 9.43
N VAL A 105 17.88 1.69 8.18
CA VAL A 105 18.62 2.83 7.63
C VAL A 105 18.25 4.13 8.35
N VAL A 106 16.95 4.38 8.54
CA VAL A 106 16.45 5.58 9.24
C VAL A 106 16.91 5.59 10.71
N GLN A 107 16.86 4.44 11.40
CA GLN A 107 17.32 4.31 12.78
C GLN A 107 18.83 4.51 12.91
N ALA A 108 19.63 3.87 12.06
CA ALA A 108 21.08 3.97 12.09
C ALA A 108 21.55 5.38 11.74
N GLY A 109 20.86 6.06 10.82
CA GLY A 109 21.14 7.43 10.42
C GLY A 109 20.72 8.50 11.45
N GLY A 110 19.98 8.11 12.49
CA GLY A 110 19.47 9.05 13.50
C GLY A 110 18.51 10.10 12.93
N LEU A 111 17.93 9.86 11.75
CA LEU A 111 17.05 10.81 11.05
C LEU A 111 15.74 11.02 11.81
N VAL A 112 15.24 9.95 12.44
CA VAL A 112 14.02 9.97 13.25
C VAL A 112 14.27 9.19 14.52
N ASP A 113 13.87 9.74 15.67
CA ASP A 113 14.05 9.10 16.95
C ASP A 113 13.16 7.85 17.10
N LYS A 114 13.57 6.95 18.01
CA LYS A 114 12.90 5.66 18.22
C LYS A 114 11.44 5.80 18.67
N LEU A 115 11.11 6.82 19.48
CA LEU A 115 9.74 7.01 19.97
C LEU A 115 8.81 7.43 18.82
N THR A 116 9.28 8.34 17.96
CA THR A 116 8.53 8.76 16.77
C THR A 116 8.29 7.61 15.80
N ILE A 117 9.29 6.76 15.58
CA ILE A 117 9.14 5.55 14.76
C ILE A 117 8.11 4.58 15.37
N GLN A 118 8.17 4.35 16.68
CA GLN A 118 7.22 3.47 17.36
C GLN A 118 5.79 4.00 17.27
N ALA A 119 5.59 5.30 17.46
CA ALA A 119 4.29 5.95 17.29
C ALA A 119 3.77 5.82 15.85
N ALA A 120 4.62 6.06 14.85
CA ALA A 120 4.28 5.92 13.44
C ALA A 120 3.85 4.48 13.10
N LEU A 121 4.63 3.49 13.53
CA LEU A 121 4.31 2.07 13.31
C LEU A 121 2.99 1.66 13.98
N ARG A 122 2.71 2.20 15.18
CA ARG A 122 1.43 1.96 15.88
C ARG A 122 0.25 2.49 15.07
N CYS A 123 0.31 3.74 14.60
CA CYS A 123 -0.74 4.32 13.77
C CYS A 123 -0.92 3.57 12.44
N LEU A 124 0.18 3.18 11.79
CA LEU A 124 0.14 2.42 10.54
C LEU A 124 -0.46 1.01 10.72
N SER A 125 -0.23 0.35 11.86
CA SER A 125 -0.91 -0.92 12.17
C SER A 125 -2.42 -0.73 12.25
N LEU A 126 -2.87 0.29 12.99
CA LEU A 126 -4.29 0.59 13.15
C LEU A 126 -4.94 1.00 11.81
N HIS A 127 -4.21 1.71 10.96
CA HIS A 127 -4.66 2.04 9.61
C HIS A 127 -4.77 0.79 8.71
N LYS A 128 -3.79 -0.12 8.75
CA LYS A 128 -3.86 -1.42 8.05
C LYS A 128 -5.02 -2.29 8.54
N GLU A 129 -5.39 -2.17 9.81
CA GLU A 129 -6.56 -2.82 10.42
C GLU A 129 -7.89 -2.11 10.07
N GLY A 130 -7.86 -1.01 9.31
CA GLY A 130 -9.05 -0.22 8.94
C GLY A 130 -9.63 0.61 10.08
N ARG A 131 -8.90 0.77 11.19
CA ARG A 131 -9.36 1.51 12.38
C ARG A 131 -9.07 3.01 12.32
N LEU A 132 -8.10 3.42 11.50
CA LEU A 132 -7.75 4.81 11.26
C LEU A 132 -7.70 5.10 9.76
N SER A 133 -8.21 6.27 9.35
CA SER A 133 -7.93 6.83 8.03
C SER A 133 -6.53 7.46 7.96
N VAL A 134 -6.03 7.71 6.75
CA VAL A 134 -4.75 8.43 6.55
C VAL A 134 -4.75 9.79 7.26
N GLU A 135 -5.86 10.54 7.19
CA GLU A 135 -6.00 11.84 7.86
C GLU A 135 -5.92 11.72 9.38
N GLN A 136 -6.57 10.69 9.95
CA GLN A 136 -6.49 10.42 11.39
C GLN A 136 -5.07 10.04 11.80
N VAL A 137 -4.36 9.24 11.00
CA VAL A 137 -2.95 8.92 11.24
C VAL A 137 -2.10 10.20 11.28
N LEU A 138 -2.23 11.08 10.28
CA LEU A 138 -1.47 12.32 10.21
C LEU A 138 -1.78 13.23 11.40
N PHE A 139 -3.06 13.38 11.75
CA PHE A 139 -3.48 14.22 12.88
C PHE A 139 -2.95 13.69 14.23
N ALA A 140 -3.06 12.38 14.48
CA ALA A 140 -2.54 11.78 15.70
C ALA A 140 -1.02 11.94 15.80
N MET A 141 -0.31 11.76 14.69
CA MET A 141 1.14 11.93 14.64
C MET A 141 1.57 13.39 14.85
N GLN A 142 0.86 14.36 14.30
CA GLN A 142 1.13 15.78 14.55
C GLN A 142 0.91 16.14 16.03
N ASN A 143 -0.17 15.65 16.66
CA ASN A 143 -0.40 15.81 18.10
C ASN A 143 0.71 15.16 18.94
N PHE A 144 1.16 13.97 18.55
CA PHE A 144 2.27 13.29 19.19
C PHE A 144 3.56 14.10 19.10
N LEU A 145 3.90 14.62 17.92
CA LEU A 145 5.12 15.41 17.73
C LEU A 145 5.13 16.69 18.57
N GLY A 146 3.97 17.35 18.73
CA GLY A 146 3.84 18.55 19.55
C GLY A 146 3.80 18.30 21.06
N SER A 147 3.15 17.22 21.51
CA SER A 147 2.93 16.96 22.95
C SER A 147 3.91 15.95 23.56
N ARG A 148 4.47 15.05 22.75
CA ARG A 148 5.28 13.88 23.15
C ARG A 148 4.60 12.94 24.15
N LYS A 149 3.28 13.02 24.29
CA LYS A 149 2.49 12.05 25.04
C LYS A 149 2.47 10.69 24.33
N PRO A 150 2.26 9.58 25.05
CA PRO A 150 2.09 8.27 24.42
C PRO A 150 1.01 8.31 23.33
N ILE A 151 1.31 7.77 22.14
CA ILE A 151 0.38 7.83 21.00
C ILE A 151 -0.98 7.20 21.31
N ASP A 152 -1.01 6.13 22.11
CA ASP A 152 -2.25 5.47 22.51
C ASP A 152 -3.10 6.37 23.44
N GLU A 153 -2.49 7.22 24.29
CA GLU A 153 -3.22 8.21 25.10
C GLU A 153 -3.90 9.25 24.19
N ILE A 154 -3.19 9.72 23.16
CA ILE A 154 -3.71 10.69 22.20
C ILE A 154 -4.89 10.08 21.43
N LEU A 155 -4.71 8.87 20.88
CA LEU A 155 -5.73 8.16 20.15
C LEU A 155 -6.97 7.86 21.01
N ALA A 156 -6.76 7.49 22.28
CA ALA A 156 -7.84 7.26 23.24
C ALA A 156 -8.57 8.55 23.62
N GLY A 157 -7.84 9.65 23.81
CA GLY A 157 -8.41 10.97 24.07
C GLY A 157 -9.25 11.52 22.91
N LEU A 158 -8.93 11.12 21.68
CA LEU A 158 -9.70 11.43 20.46
C LEU A 158 -10.88 10.45 20.22
N GLY A 159 -11.01 9.40 21.05
CA GLY A 159 -12.03 8.38 20.92
C GLY A 159 -11.84 7.42 19.74
N TRP A 160 -10.63 7.34 19.17
CA TRP A 160 -10.34 6.48 18.01
C TRP A 160 -9.88 5.08 18.41
N ILE A 161 -9.42 4.92 19.65
CA ILE A 161 -9.22 3.61 20.27
C ILE A 161 -9.87 3.59 21.66
N PRO A 162 -10.22 2.40 22.19
CA PRO A 162 -10.67 2.27 23.57
C PRO A 162 -9.60 2.80 24.52
N GLN A 163 -10.01 3.43 25.63
CA GLN A 163 -9.08 3.73 26.70
C GLN A 163 -8.55 2.41 27.27
N SER A 164 -7.23 2.27 27.32
CA SER A 164 -6.60 1.16 28.05
C SER A 164 -6.95 1.32 29.52
N VAL A 165 -7.75 0.39 30.05
CA VAL A 165 -8.14 0.31 31.47
C VAL A 165 -6.95 -0.11 32.32
#